data_AF-A0A1Y2G3F2-F1
#
_entry.id   AF-A0A1Y2G3F2-F1
#
_cell.length_a   1.000
_cell.length_b   1.000
_cell.length_c   1.000
_cell.angle_alpha   90.00
_cell.angle_beta   90.00
_cell.angle_gamma   90.00
#
_symmetry.space_group_name_H-M   'P 1'
#
loop_
_entity.id
_entity.type
_entity.pdbx_description
1 polymer ?
#
loop_
_entity_poly.entity_id
_entity_poly.type
_entity_poly.pdbx_seq_one_letter_code
_entity_poly.pdbx_strand_id
1 'polypeptide(L)'
;MGGHGGYQPVKLDPGVESWNYMRENVWKHFRFTNKTARLSLLWGVLVPIGVYSICQQQDLKWDILGAKRDSPLARWGTYAVPPSERNAPAADADEE
;
A
#
# COMPACT_ATOMS: atom_id res chain seq x y z
N MET A 1 8.48 46.71 14.64
CA MET A 1 9.32 46.08 13.59
C MET A 1 9.46 47.07 12.45
N GLY A 2 10.66 47.63 12.24
CA GLY A 2 10.94 48.70 11.26
C GLY A 2 11.35 48.16 9.90
N GLY A 3 10.38 47.69 9.10
CA GLY A 3 10.58 47.30 7.71
C GLY A 3 10.20 48.43 6.75
N HIS A 4 11.06 48.71 5.76
CA HIS A 4 10.81 49.68 4.68
C HIS A 4 9.60 49.22 3.84
N GLY A 5 8.41 49.73 4.19
CA GLY A 5 7.10 49.15 3.88
C GLY A 5 6.52 49.38 2.48
N GLY A 6 7.33 49.30 1.43
CA GLY A 6 6.84 49.54 0.06
C GLY A 6 7.40 48.63 -1.03
N TYR A 7 8.48 47.90 -0.76
CA TYR A 7 9.05 46.99 -1.76
C TYR A 7 8.40 45.61 -1.64
N GLN A 8 7.48 45.31 -2.56
CA GLN A 8 6.87 43.99 -2.69
C GLN A 8 7.39 43.32 -3.98
N PRO A 9 8.36 42.41 -3.90
CA PRO A 9 9.00 41.81 -5.08
C PRO A 9 8.09 40.85 -5.86
N VAL A 10 6.94 40.47 -5.29
CA VAL A 10 6.01 39.50 -5.87
C VAL A 10 4.67 40.18 -6.16
N LYS A 11 4.13 39.96 -7.35
CA LYS A 11 2.77 40.40 -7.67
C LYS A 11 1.79 39.56 -6.86
N LEU A 12 1.15 40.17 -5.86
CA LEU A 12 0.07 39.55 -5.11
C LEU A 12 -1.18 39.50 -5.99
N ASP A 13 -1.66 38.29 -6.24
CA ASP A 13 -2.92 38.05 -6.93
C ASP A 13 -3.97 37.62 -5.89
N PRO A 14 -5.06 38.39 -5.70
CA PRO A 14 -6.10 38.02 -4.74
C PRO A 14 -6.75 36.66 -5.05
N GLY A 15 -6.75 36.22 -6.32
CA GLY A 15 -7.22 34.89 -6.69
C GLY A 15 -6.33 33.77 -6.13
N VAL A 16 -5.01 33.93 -6.21
CA VAL A 16 -4.04 32.96 -5.70
C VAL A 16 -4.06 32.94 -4.17
N GLU A 17 -4.12 34.11 -3.54
CA GLU A 17 -4.17 34.21 -2.07
C GLU A 17 -5.44 33.59 -1.49
N SER A 18 -6.61 33.85 -2.10
CA SER A 18 -7.87 33.26 -1.65
C SER A 18 -7.92 31.74 -1.82
N TRP A 19 -7.39 31.22 -2.94
CA TRP A 19 -7.26 29.78 -3.15
C TRP A 19 -6.32 29.12 -2.14
N ASN A 20 -5.16 29.74 -1.90
CA ASN A 20 -4.20 29.27 -0.90
C ASN A 20 -4.86 29.26 0.49
N TYR A 21 -5.50 30.36 0.87
CA TYR A 21 -6.22 30.49 2.14
C TYR A 21 -7.28 29.40 2.30
N MET A 22 -8.08 29.10 1.27
CA MET A 22 -9.07 28.03 1.33
C MET A 22 -8.42 26.67 1.59
N ARG A 23 -7.30 26.35 0.91
CA ARG A 23 -6.59 25.07 1.07
C ARG A 23 -5.97 24.90 2.45
N GLU A 24 -5.35 25.94 2.98
CA GLU A 24 -4.77 25.95 4.33
C GLU A 24 -5.85 25.78 5.42
N ASN A 25 -7.06 26.30 5.15
CA ASN A 25 -8.18 26.32 6.11
C ASN A 25 -9.25 25.25 5.83
N VAL A 26 -8.93 24.18 5.08
CA VAL A 26 -9.88 23.11 4.74
C VAL A 26 -10.52 22.50 6.00
N TRP A 27 -9.74 22.30 7.06
CA TRP A 27 -10.21 21.68 8.30
C TRP A 27 -11.36 22.45 8.97
N LYS A 28 -11.41 23.78 8.81
CA LYS A 28 -12.49 24.63 9.36
C LYS A 28 -13.83 24.40 8.65
N HIS A 29 -13.79 23.97 7.40
CA HIS A 29 -14.96 23.83 6.53
C HIS A 29 -15.31 22.36 6.26
N PHE A 30 -14.46 21.43 6.69
CA PHE A 30 -14.64 20.01 6.46
C PHE A 30 -15.84 19.47 7.25
N ARG A 31 -16.63 18.62 6.60
CA ARG A 31 -17.76 17.92 7.22
C ARG A 31 -17.76 16.46 6.78
N PHE A 32 -18.04 15.57 7.74
CA PHE A 32 -18.34 14.19 7.42
C PHE A 32 -19.73 14.10 6.78
N THR A 33 -19.73 13.78 5.50
CA THR A 33 -20.91 13.45 4.71
C THR A 33 -20.83 11.98 4.34
N ASN A 34 -21.91 11.39 3.84
CA ASN A 34 -21.89 9.99 3.40
C ASN A 34 -20.77 9.71 2.38
N LYS A 35 -20.43 10.67 1.51
CA LYS A 35 -19.34 10.52 0.53
C LYS A 35 -17.97 10.61 1.19
N THR A 36 -17.71 11.68 1.96
CA THR A 36 -16.38 11.91 2.57
C THR A 36 -16.07 10.89 3.65
N ALA A 37 -17.07 10.41 4.41
CA ALA A 37 -16.91 9.35 5.39
C ALA A 37 -16.52 8.01 4.72
N ARG A 38 -17.21 7.62 3.64
CA ARG A 38 -16.86 6.41 2.87
C ARG A 38 -15.45 6.47 2.30
N LEU A 39 -15.06 7.62 1.74
CA LEU A 39 -13.71 7.82 1.23
C LEU A 39 -12.65 7.75 2.33
N SER A 40 -12.93 8.36 3.49
CA SER A 40 -12.02 8.32 4.64
C SER A 40 -11.85 6.90 5.17
N LEU A 41 -12.93 6.12 5.25
CA LEU A 41 -12.87 4.72 5.68
C LEU A 41 -12.12 3.85 4.67
N LEU A 42 -12.41 4.03 3.37
CA LEU A 42 -11.78 3.24 2.31
C LEU A 42 -10.27 3.49 2.26
N TRP A 43 -9.85 4.76 2.17
CA TRP A 43 -8.45 5.11 1.99
C TRP A 43 -7.65 5.18 3.31
N GLY A 44 -8.29 5.54 4.41
CA GLY A 44 -7.64 5.65 5.71
C GLY A 44 -7.55 4.33 6.48
N VAL A 45 -8.42 3.36 6.18
CA VAL A 45 -8.52 2.11 6.96
C VAL A 45 -8.45 0.88 6.05
N LEU A 46 -9.39 0.75 5.12
CA LEU A 46 -9.53 -0.49 4.34
C LEU A 46 -8.30 -0.77 3.48
N VAL A 47 -7.82 0.24 2.75
CA VAL A 47 -6.66 0.09 1.87
C VAL A 47 -5.38 -0.22 2.67
N PRO A 48 -5.00 0.53 3.72
CA PRO A 48 -3.81 0.20 4.51
C PRO A 48 -3.86 -1.19 5.14
N ILE A 49 -5.00 -1.59 5.71
CA ILE A 49 -5.15 -2.93 6.32
C ILE A 49 -5.08 -4.02 5.25
N GLY A 50 -5.74 -3.81 4.11
CA GLY A 50 -5.72 -4.76 3.00
C GLY A 50 -4.31 -4.99 2.47
N VAL A 51 -3.58 -3.90 2.21
CA VAL A 51 -2.18 -3.97 1.78
C VAL A 51 -1.31 -4.66 2.82
N TYR A 52 -1.42 -4.26 4.10
CA TYR A 52 -0.64 -4.87 5.18
C TYR A 52 -0.91 -6.38 5.31
N SER A 53 -2.18 -6.79 5.22
CA SER A 53 -2.57 -8.19 5.30
C SER A 53 -1.99 -9.02 4.15
N ILE A 54 -2.00 -8.48 2.93
CA ILE A 54 -1.38 -9.14 1.77
C ILE A 54 0.13 -9.23 1.99
N CYS A 55 0.78 -8.13 2.39
CA CYS A 55 2.21 -8.14 2.68
C CYS A 55 2.56 -9.20 3.72
N GLN A 56 1.86 -9.26 4.85
CA GLN A 56 2.08 -10.28 5.89
C GLN A 56 1.92 -11.72 5.37
N GLN A 57 0.95 -11.96 4.48
CA GLN A 57 0.76 -13.31 3.90
C GLN A 57 1.83 -13.70 2.87
N GLN A 58 2.39 -12.73 2.15
CA GLN A 58 3.41 -12.98 1.14
C GLN A 58 4.84 -12.85 1.70
N ASP A 59 5.00 -12.24 2.86
CA ASP A 59 6.30 -12.01 3.49
C ASP A 59 7.01 -13.33 3.74
N LEU A 60 8.28 -13.40 3.35
CA LEU A 60 9.16 -14.58 3.44
C LEU A 60 8.62 -15.87 2.81
N LYS A 61 7.51 -15.80 2.06
CA LYS A 61 6.90 -16.97 1.43
C LYS A 61 7.64 -17.39 0.17
N TRP A 62 8.22 -16.43 -0.56
CA TRP A 62 8.82 -16.66 -1.87
C TRP A 62 10.34 -16.54 -1.81
N ASP A 63 11.04 -17.57 -2.27
CA ASP A 63 12.48 -17.55 -2.50
C ASP A 63 12.75 -17.65 -4.01
N ILE A 64 13.05 -16.51 -4.60
CA ILE A 64 13.30 -16.36 -6.04
C ILE A 64 14.79 -16.24 -6.36
N LEU A 65 15.66 -16.23 -5.34
CA LEU A 65 17.08 -16.00 -5.54
C LEU A 65 17.74 -17.26 -6.10
N GLY A 66 18.19 -17.19 -7.36
CA GLY A 66 18.87 -18.31 -8.01
C GLY A 66 17.98 -19.51 -8.33
N ALA A 67 16.65 -19.32 -8.37
CA ALA A 67 15.70 -20.38 -8.71
C ALA A 67 15.94 -20.94 -10.12
N LYS A 68 16.01 -22.27 -10.24
CA LYS A 68 16.17 -22.99 -11.52
C LYS A 68 14.81 -23.37 -12.11
N ARG A 69 14.82 -23.85 -13.36
CA ARG A 69 13.62 -24.12 -14.19
C ARG A 69 12.55 -25.00 -13.54
N ASP A 70 12.88 -25.82 -12.54
CA ASP A 70 11.95 -26.72 -11.84
C ASP A 70 12.06 -26.65 -10.30
N SER A 71 12.78 -25.65 -9.78
CA SER A 71 12.92 -25.46 -8.34
C SER A 71 11.65 -24.83 -7.74
N PRO A 72 11.15 -25.33 -6.60
CA PRO A 72 10.02 -24.71 -5.92
C PRO A 72 10.38 -23.30 -5.44
N LEU A 73 9.48 -22.34 -5.68
CA LEU A 73 9.65 -20.93 -5.29
C LEU A 73 9.08 -20.62 -3.92
N ALA A 74 8.16 -21.44 -3.42
CA ALA A 74 7.59 -21.24 -2.09
C ALA A 74 8.53 -21.85 -1.05
N ARG A 75 8.84 -21.09 0.00
CA ARG A 75 9.76 -21.51 1.07
C ARG A 75 9.17 -22.58 1.99
N TRP A 76 7.85 -22.65 2.11
CA TRP A 76 7.15 -23.59 2.98
C TRP A 76 5.76 -23.99 2.42
N GLY A 77 5.22 -25.10 2.92
CA GLY A 77 3.91 -25.65 2.52
C GLY A 77 3.99 -26.64 1.35
N THR A 78 2.83 -27.00 0.78
CA THR A 78 2.71 -27.97 -0.32
C THR A 78 3.43 -27.55 -1.60
N TYR A 79 3.77 -26.26 -1.72
CA TYR A 79 4.47 -25.68 -2.87
C TYR A 79 5.99 -25.60 -2.70
N ALA A 80 6.52 -26.01 -1.54
CA ALA A 80 7.96 -26.11 -1.29
C ALA A 80 8.61 -27.36 -1.87
N VAL A 81 7.79 -28.30 -2.37
CA VAL A 81 8.21 -29.53 -3.02
C VAL A 81 8.13 -29.34 -4.54
N PRO A 82 9.11 -29.82 -5.33
CA PRO A 82 9.08 -29.71 -6.78
C PRO A 82 7.81 -30.35 -7.37
N PRO A 83 7.31 -29.85 -8.52
CA PRO A 83 6.06 -30.33 -9.10
C PRO A 83 6.03 -31.83 -9.43
N SER A 84 7.20 -32.42 -9.74
CA SER A 84 7.35 -33.84 -10.04
C SER A 84 7.01 -34.75 -8.86
N GLU A 85 7.45 -34.37 -7.66
CA GLU A 85 7.23 -35.14 -6.43
C GLU A 85 5.83 -34.91 -5.86
N ARG A 86 5.21 -33.76 -6.14
CA ARG A 86 3.83 -33.47 -5.71
C ARG A 86 2.79 -34.32 -6.43
N ASN A 87 3.02 -34.62 -7.70
CA ASN A 87 2.07 -35.36 -8.54
C ASN A 87 2.38 -36.86 -8.60
N ALA A 88 3.45 -37.32 -7.95
CA ALA A 88 3.70 -38.73 -7.80
C ALA A 88 2.56 -39.35 -6.95
N PRO A 89 1.91 -40.43 -7.41
CA PRO A 89 1.03 -41.19 -6.52
C PRO A 89 1.86 -41.64 -5.33
N ALA A 90 1.26 -41.68 -4.13
CA ALA A 90 1.91 -42.21 -2.92
C ALA A 90 2.34 -43.66 -3.18
N ALA A 91 3.55 -43.81 -3.71
CA ALA A 91 4.15 -45.08 -3.96
C ALA A 91 4.79 -45.50 -2.63
N ASP A 92 4.52 -46.73 -2.22
CA ASP A 92 5.33 -47.49 -1.27
C ASP A 92 5.04 -47.28 0.24
N ALA A 93 3.78 -47.09 0.64
CA ALA A 93 3.42 -47.08 2.08
C ALA A 93 3.15 -48.47 2.70
N ASP A 94 3.04 -49.54 1.91
CA ASP A 94 2.64 -50.87 2.42
C ASP A 94 3.43 -52.02 1.77
N GLU A 95 4.71 -52.16 2.09
CA GLU A 95 5.45 -53.43 1.93
C GLU A 95 6.22 -53.75 3.22
N GLU A 96 5.52 -54.33 4.21
CA GLU A 96 6.08 -55.20 5.26
C GLU A 96 5.00 -56.16 5.79
#